data_AF-A0A1E5SWF6-F1
#
_entry.id   AF-A0A1E5SWF6-F1
#
_cell.length_a   1.000
_cell.length_b   1.000
_cell.length_c   1.000
_cell.angle_alpha   90.00
_cell.angle_beta   90.00
_cell.angle_gamma   90.00
#
_symmetry.space_group_name_H-M   'P 1'
#
loop_
_entity.id
_entity.type
_entity.pdbx_description
1 polymer ?
#
loop_
_entity_poly.entity_id
_entity_poly.type
_entity_poly.pdbx_seq_one_letter_code
_entity_poly.pdbx_strand_id
1 'polypeptide(L)'
;MNLKFKEDHSHFVTKLDSLIQYGQLIVTDCQIKNSYSFLKDKTTWKTQVISFLRKELLPDGEEFIKIFQRKNTDPLSEFIYDQEELSFEDLEIKVSNLSYIKNLVPMIGGLLSKSTKSKPKSIQDKLDFILYQINRDFNNLYYSIEDILYFNSIPYRDDEPEELANHLTKKKYVSQKEFHNTWVKITVTGAAYIERKTRTQETKRKSTSQKHIDQRIDEIIIRLKSLGHGQEIIFEELEELKSLNKKLSKKNWRQILQGKLVDMGIKELLDKETIGSVFEALTDEKLRLP
;
A
#
# COMPACT_ATOMS: atom_id res chain seq x y z
N MET A 1 -15.35 -3.20 -6.72
CA MET A 1 -14.71 -3.46 -8.02
C MET A 1 -13.25 -3.89 -7.81
N ASN A 2 -12.88 -5.13 -8.15
CA ASN A 2 -11.48 -5.57 -8.07
C ASN A 2 -10.74 -5.21 -9.37
N LEU A 3 -10.19 -3.99 -9.42
CA LEU A 3 -9.37 -3.53 -10.54
C LEU A 3 -8.07 -4.33 -10.63
N LYS A 4 -7.70 -4.72 -11.86
CA LYS A 4 -6.43 -5.41 -12.17
C LYS A 4 -5.83 -4.81 -13.44
N PHE A 5 -4.50 -4.73 -13.48
CA PHE A 5 -3.79 -4.47 -14.73
C PHE A 5 -3.79 -5.72 -15.61
N LYS A 6 -3.85 -5.53 -16.92
CA LYS A 6 -3.56 -6.61 -17.89
C LYS A 6 -2.07 -6.89 -17.99
N GLU A 7 -1.25 -5.85 -17.92
CA GLU A 7 0.21 -5.91 -17.99
C GLU A 7 0.87 -5.56 -16.65
N ASP A 8 2.21 -5.60 -16.59
CA ASP A 8 2.96 -5.23 -15.39
C ASP A 8 2.72 -3.76 -15.00
N HIS A 9 2.64 -3.51 -13.69
CA HIS A 9 2.41 -2.19 -13.10
C HIS A 9 3.44 -1.17 -13.58
N SER A 10 4.71 -1.57 -13.71
CA SER A 10 5.77 -0.69 -14.19
C SER A 10 5.51 -0.23 -15.62
N HIS A 11 5.05 -1.13 -16.49
CA HIS A 11 4.76 -0.79 -17.88
C HIS A 11 3.59 0.19 -17.99
N PHE A 12 2.53 0.00 -17.19
CA PHE A 12 1.39 0.90 -17.15
C PHE A 12 1.78 2.33 -16.75
N VAL A 13 2.57 2.48 -15.68
CA VAL A 13 3.02 3.80 -15.20
C VAL A 13 3.94 4.46 -16.22
N THR A 14 4.90 3.74 -16.81
CA THR A 14 5.79 4.28 -17.85
C THR A 14 4.99 4.73 -19.08
N LYS A 15 3.95 4.00 -19.48
CA LYS A 15 3.11 4.40 -20.61
C LYS A 15 2.29 5.64 -20.30
N LEU A 16 1.74 5.76 -19.08
CA LEU A 16 1.08 6.99 -18.62
C LEU A 16 2.03 8.19 -18.68
N ASP A 17 3.28 8.03 -18.24
CA ASP A 17 4.28 9.09 -18.30
C ASP A 17 4.54 9.56 -19.72
N SER A 18 4.67 8.63 -20.67
CA SER A 18 4.86 8.98 -22.08
C SER A 18 3.65 9.76 -22.65
N LEU A 19 2.43 9.41 -22.23
CA LEU A 19 1.22 10.09 -22.68
C LEU A 19 1.10 11.48 -22.05
N ILE A 20 1.46 11.64 -20.76
CA ILE A 20 1.51 12.94 -20.09
C ILE A 20 2.51 13.85 -20.78
N GLN A 21 3.73 13.37 -21.03
CA GLN A 21 4.77 14.11 -21.74
C GLN A 21 4.32 14.52 -23.14
N TYR A 22 3.68 13.62 -23.89
CA TYR A 22 3.15 13.95 -25.22
C TYR A 22 2.08 15.05 -25.14
N GLY A 23 1.17 14.99 -24.18
CA GLY A 23 0.18 16.04 -23.96
C GLY A 23 0.82 17.39 -23.62
N GLN A 24 1.84 17.40 -22.75
CA GLN A 24 2.59 18.61 -22.37
C GLN A 24 3.36 19.22 -23.55
N LEU A 25 3.92 18.39 -24.43
CA LEU A 25 4.55 18.84 -25.66
C LEU A 25 3.53 19.53 -26.58
N ILE A 26 2.34 18.93 -26.73
CA ILE A 26 1.26 19.57 -27.50
C ILE A 26 0.94 20.94 -26.90
N VAL A 27 0.72 21.04 -25.58
CA VAL A 27 0.45 22.31 -24.88
C VAL A 27 1.55 23.35 -25.14
N THR A 28 2.82 22.95 -25.10
CA THR A 28 3.97 23.86 -25.28
C THR A 28 4.12 24.31 -26.74
N ASP A 29 3.91 23.39 -27.70
CA ASP A 29 4.02 23.66 -29.14
C ASP A 29 2.84 24.51 -29.69
N CYS A 30 1.80 24.73 -28.89
CA CYS A 30 0.58 25.44 -29.30
C CYS A 30 0.84 26.88 -29.77
N GLN A 31 1.89 27.52 -29.28
CA GLN A 31 2.21 28.91 -29.65
C GLN A 31 2.72 29.07 -31.09
N ILE A 32 3.05 27.95 -31.76
CA ILE A 32 3.68 27.92 -33.09
C ILE A 32 2.77 27.26 -34.14
N LYS A 33 1.80 26.45 -33.71
CA LYS A 33 0.92 25.64 -34.56
C LYS A 33 -0.37 26.38 -34.93
N ASN A 34 -0.86 26.17 -36.16
CA ASN A 34 -2.19 26.65 -36.55
C ASN A 34 -3.29 25.81 -35.86
N SER A 35 -4.48 26.38 -35.71
CA SER A 35 -5.60 25.75 -34.99
C SER A 35 -5.96 24.36 -35.51
N TYR A 36 -5.84 24.10 -36.81
CA TYR A 36 -6.12 22.79 -37.39
C TYR A 36 -5.11 21.72 -36.93
N SER A 37 -3.81 22.02 -36.98
CA SER A 37 -2.76 21.11 -36.55
C SER A 37 -2.84 20.81 -35.04
N PHE A 38 -3.15 21.82 -34.22
CA PHE A 38 -3.40 21.65 -32.80
C PHE A 38 -4.57 20.68 -32.52
N LEU A 39 -5.72 20.88 -33.19
CA LEU A 39 -6.89 20.04 -32.99
C LEU A 39 -6.63 18.59 -33.39
N LYS A 40 -5.90 18.37 -34.48
CA LYS A 40 -5.51 17.03 -34.92
C LYS A 40 -4.64 16.32 -33.86
N ASP A 41 -3.63 17.01 -33.34
CA ASP A 41 -2.74 16.47 -32.31
C ASP A 41 -3.50 16.19 -31.00
N LYS A 42 -4.34 17.13 -30.55
CA LYS A 42 -5.22 16.99 -29.37
C LYS A 42 -6.13 15.76 -29.49
N THR A 43 -6.83 15.62 -30.61
CA THR A 43 -7.75 14.48 -30.85
C THR A 43 -7.00 13.16 -30.92
N THR A 44 -5.84 13.14 -31.59
CA THR A 44 -4.98 11.96 -31.68
C THR A 44 -4.53 11.52 -30.29
N TRP A 45 -4.00 12.45 -29.49
CA TRP A 45 -3.57 12.19 -28.12
C TRP A 45 -4.72 11.69 -27.23
N LYS A 46 -5.88 12.35 -27.25
CA LYS A 46 -7.07 11.95 -26.47
C LYS A 46 -7.50 10.52 -26.81
N THR A 47 -7.50 10.17 -28.09
CA THR A 47 -7.84 8.83 -28.57
C THR A 47 -6.85 7.78 -28.07
N GLN A 48 -5.54 8.09 -28.08
CA GLN A 48 -4.51 7.21 -27.54
C GLN A 48 -4.69 6.97 -26.03
N VAL A 49 -4.98 8.02 -25.26
CA VAL A 49 -5.22 7.90 -23.81
C VAL A 49 -6.44 7.02 -23.52
N ILE A 50 -7.58 7.30 -24.16
CA ILE A 50 -8.82 6.52 -23.94
C ILE A 50 -8.61 5.06 -24.34
N SER A 51 -7.99 4.82 -25.49
CA SER A 51 -7.69 3.46 -25.96
C SER A 51 -6.77 2.72 -24.99
N PHE A 52 -5.78 3.40 -24.42
CA PHE A 52 -4.86 2.82 -23.44
C PHE A 52 -5.59 2.46 -22.14
N LEU A 53 -6.33 3.40 -21.54
CA LEU A 53 -7.07 3.18 -20.29
C LEU A 53 -8.09 2.05 -20.42
N ARG A 54 -8.83 2.00 -21.55
CA ARG A 54 -9.80 0.93 -21.83
C ARG A 54 -9.12 -0.43 -22.01
N LYS A 55 -7.96 -0.46 -22.66
CA LYS A 55 -7.27 -1.72 -22.95
C LYS A 55 -6.62 -2.29 -21.69
N GLU A 56 -5.96 -1.48 -20.88
CA GLU A 56 -5.05 -1.98 -19.83
C GLU A 56 -5.70 -2.26 -18.47
N LEU A 57 -6.91 -1.75 -18.22
CA LEU A 57 -7.60 -1.90 -16.93
C LEU A 57 -8.78 -2.87 -17.03
N LEU A 58 -8.83 -3.85 -16.13
CA LEU A 58 -9.92 -4.83 -15.98
C LEU A 58 -10.61 -4.67 -14.62
N PRO A 59 -11.92 -4.95 -14.49
CA PRO A 59 -12.84 -5.37 -15.56
C PRO A 59 -13.33 -4.21 -16.43
N ASP A 60 -13.18 -2.97 -15.96
CA ASP A 60 -13.66 -1.79 -16.69
C ASP A 60 -12.73 -0.58 -16.45
N GLY A 61 -12.15 -0.05 -17.53
CA GLY A 61 -11.36 1.18 -17.52
C GLY A 61 -12.21 2.46 -17.60
N GLU A 62 -13.53 2.34 -17.75
CA GLU A 62 -14.43 3.47 -17.96
C GLU A 62 -14.44 4.46 -16.79
N GLU A 63 -14.18 4.03 -15.55
CA GLU A 63 -14.09 4.94 -14.41
C GLU A 63 -12.86 5.85 -14.47
N PHE A 64 -11.72 5.32 -14.94
CA PHE A 64 -10.54 6.15 -15.22
C PHE A 64 -10.77 7.05 -16.42
N ILE A 65 -11.52 6.59 -17.42
CA ILE A 65 -11.91 7.41 -18.58
C ILE A 65 -12.82 8.55 -18.14
N LYS A 66 -13.80 8.31 -17.24
CA LYS A 66 -14.64 9.35 -16.66
C LYS A 66 -13.79 10.41 -15.96
N ILE A 67 -12.84 10.00 -15.11
CA ILE A 67 -11.88 10.92 -14.46
C ILE A 67 -11.10 11.72 -15.50
N PHE A 68 -10.55 11.05 -16.52
CA PHE A 68 -9.82 11.72 -17.60
C PHE A 68 -10.69 12.74 -18.32
N GLN A 69 -11.95 12.41 -18.59
CA GLN A 69 -12.89 13.23 -19.34
C GLN A 69 -13.48 14.38 -18.53
N ARG A 70 -13.37 14.41 -17.19
CA ARG A 70 -13.84 15.53 -16.35
C ARG A 70 -13.36 16.86 -16.93
N LYS A 71 -14.28 17.80 -17.12
CA LYS A 71 -13.99 19.14 -17.67
C LYS A 71 -13.11 19.97 -16.76
N ASN A 72 -12.94 19.57 -15.51
CA ASN A 72 -12.12 20.28 -14.55
C ASN A 72 -11.69 19.36 -13.41
N THR A 73 -10.54 19.69 -12.81
CA THR A 73 -10.18 19.20 -11.46
C THR A 73 -10.77 20.10 -10.37
N ASP A 74 -11.75 20.93 -10.74
CA ASP A 74 -12.42 21.99 -9.95
C ASP A 74 -13.96 22.04 -10.19
N PRO A 75 -14.84 21.68 -9.22
CA PRO A 75 -16.27 21.49 -9.38
C PRO A 75 -17.05 22.80 -9.47
N LEU A 76 -16.40 23.97 -9.38
CA LEU A 76 -17.05 25.25 -9.73
C LEU A 76 -17.51 25.33 -11.20
N SER A 77 -17.26 24.30 -12.01
CA SER A 77 -17.60 24.26 -13.43
C SER A 77 -18.57 23.13 -13.84
N GLU A 78 -19.22 22.45 -12.89
CA GLU A 78 -20.27 21.45 -13.20
C GLU A 78 -21.45 22.04 -14.01
N PHE A 79 -21.50 23.37 -14.18
CA PHE A 79 -22.53 24.08 -14.92
C PHE A 79 -22.23 24.39 -16.40
N ILE A 80 -21.13 23.91 -16.99
CA ILE A 80 -20.85 24.21 -18.41
C ILE A 80 -21.31 23.06 -19.32
N TYR A 81 -22.47 23.31 -19.94
CA TYR A 81 -23.10 22.53 -21.00
C TYR A 81 -22.15 22.15 -22.16
N ASP A 82 -22.62 21.19 -22.93
CA ASP A 82 -22.00 20.42 -24.01
C ASP A 82 -21.58 21.26 -25.24
N GLN A 83 -20.54 22.09 -25.11
CA GLN A 83 -19.77 22.55 -26.26
C GLN A 83 -18.36 21.97 -26.17
N GLU A 84 -17.92 21.28 -27.22
CA GLU A 84 -16.53 20.87 -27.41
C GLU A 84 -15.67 22.13 -27.48
N GLU A 85 -15.19 22.60 -26.33
CA GLU A 85 -14.32 23.76 -26.30
C GLU A 85 -12.98 23.42 -26.97
N LEU A 86 -12.78 24.07 -28.10
CA LEU A 86 -11.57 24.14 -28.91
C LEU A 86 -10.36 24.75 -28.14
N SER A 87 -10.43 24.88 -26.82
CA SER A 87 -9.49 25.65 -26.01
C SER A 87 -8.26 24.84 -25.60
N PHE A 88 -7.16 25.57 -25.42
CA PHE A 88 -5.89 25.07 -24.87
C PHE A 88 -6.03 24.65 -23.40
N GLU A 89 -6.83 25.40 -22.65
CA GLU A 89 -7.14 25.16 -21.24
C GLU A 89 -7.75 23.75 -21.02
N ASP A 90 -8.62 23.29 -21.92
CA ASP A 90 -9.15 21.93 -21.85
C ASP A 90 -8.04 20.87 -21.95
N LEU A 91 -7.03 21.06 -22.81
CA LEU A 91 -5.93 20.10 -22.93
C LEU A 91 -5.07 20.07 -21.66
N GLU A 92 -4.76 21.22 -21.07
CA GLU A 92 -4.03 21.30 -19.80
C GLU A 92 -4.77 20.57 -18.68
N ILE A 93 -6.10 20.75 -18.62
CA ILE A 93 -6.96 20.03 -17.68
C ILE A 93 -6.89 18.52 -17.92
N LYS A 94 -6.95 18.04 -19.17
CA LYS A 94 -6.84 16.61 -19.46
C LYS A 94 -5.48 16.04 -19.08
N VAL A 95 -4.40 16.79 -19.30
CA VAL A 95 -3.04 16.39 -18.88
C VAL A 95 -2.96 16.31 -17.35
N SER A 96 -3.58 17.26 -16.65
CA SER A 96 -3.70 17.25 -15.19
C SER A 96 -4.50 16.05 -14.68
N ASN A 97 -5.65 15.74 -15.30
CA ASN A 97 -6.47 14.56 -14.98
C ASN A 97 -5.69 13.26 -15.17
N LEU A 98 -4.90 13.17 -16.26
CA LEU A 98 -4.07 11.99 -16.52
C LEU A 98 -2.95 11.85 -15.48
N SER A 99 -2.38 12.97 -15.04
CA SER A 99 -1.41 13.01 -13.94
C SER A 99 -2.05 12.58 -12.62
N TYR A 100 -3.28 13.01 -12.34
CA TYR A 100 -4.05 12.55 -11.17
C TYR A 100 -4.27 11.03 -11.20
N ILE A 101 -4.69 10.48 -12.35
CA ILE A 101 -4.84 9.03 -12.54
C ILE A 101 -3.53 8.29 -12.22
N LYS A 102 -2.40 8.78 -12.74
CA LYS A 102 -1.07 8.22 -12.45
C LYS A 102 -0.78 8.18 -10.94
N ASN A 103 -1.11 9.25 -10.22
CA ASN A 103 -0.85 9.35 -8.77
C ASN A 103 -1.86 8.54 -7.93
N LEU A 104 -3.03 8.24 -8.47
CA LEU A 104 -4.03 7.41 -7.81
C LEU A 104 -3.70 5.92 -7.89
N VAL A 105 -3.07 5.48 -8.97
CA VAL A 105 -2.69 4.09 -9.25
C VAL A 105 -1.95 3.42 -8.09
N PRO A 106 -0.92 4.02 -7.47
CA PRO A 106 -0.27 3.47 -6.28
C PRO A 106 -1.23 3.23 -5.11
N MET A 107 -2.31 3.99 -4.97
CA MET A 107 -3.23 3.91 -3.82
C MET A 107 -4.27 2.78 -3.93
N ILE A 108 -4.37 2.12 -5.09
CA ILE A 108 -5.41 1.13 -5.36
C ILE A 108 -4.88 -0.27 -5.01
N GLY A 109 -5.39 -0.82 -3.90
CA GLY A 109 -4.96 -2.12 -3.35
C GLY A 109 -5.24 -3.32 -4.27
N GLY A 110 -6.21 -3.22 -5.18
CA GLY A 110 -6.45 -4.26 -6.20
C GLY A 110 -5.37 -4.33 -7.28
N LEU A 111 -4.71 -3.19 -7.54
CA LEU A 111 -3.67 -3.03 -8.57
C LEU A 111 -2.27 -3.37 -8.05
N LEU A 112 -2.08 -3.34 -6.72
CA LEU A 112 -0.84 -3.73 -6.05
C LEU A 112 -1.08 -5.01 -5.26
N SER A 113 -0.61 -6.14 -5.78
CA SER A 113 -0.70 -7.50 -5.21
C SER A 113 -0.16 -7.67 -3.77
N LYS A 114 0.32 -6.60 -3.11
CA LYS A 114 0.93 -6.60 -1.79
C LYS A 114 0.13 -5.90 -0.67
N SER A 115 -1.04 -5.29 -0.93
CA SER A 115 -1.81 -4.67 0.17
C SER A 115 -2.63 -5.69 0.95
N THR A 116 -1.98 -6.40 1.87
CA THR A 116 -2.57 -7.34 2.84
C THR A 116 -3.32 -6.66 3.99
N LYS A 117 -3.80 -5.41 3.83
CA LYS A 117 -4.67 -4.80 4.84
C LYS A 117 -6.10 -5.30 4.61
N SER A 118 -6.62 -6.05 5.59
CA SER A 118 -8.03 -6.43 5.64
C SER A 118 -8.91 -5.21 5.39
N LYS A 119 -9.97 -5.37 4.60
CA LYS A 119 -10.95 -4.30 4.34
C LYS A 119 -11.37 -3.63 5.67
N PRO A 120 -11.44 -2.30 5.72
CA PRO A 120 -11.80 -1.57 6.94
C PRO A 120 -13.15 -2.03 7.47
N LYS A 121 -13.24 -2.31 8.77
CA LYS A 121 -14.46 -2.84 9.42
C LYS A 121 -15.19 -1.80 10.25
N SER A 122 -14.57 -0.65 10.50
CA SER A 122 -15.10 0.47 11.26
C SER A 122 -14.81 1.81 10.60
N ILE A 123 -15.50 2.86 11.02
CA ILE A 123 -15.23 4.25 10.58
C ILE A 123 -13.78 4.63 10.89
N GLN A 124 -13.26 4.24 12.05
CA GLN A 124 -11.87 4.52 12.41
C GLN A 124 -10.90 3.80 11.45
N ASP A 125 -11.19 2.55 11.06
CA ASP A 125 -10.37 1.85 10.07
C ASP A 125 -10.41 2.53 8.70
N LYS A 126 -11.57 3.08 8.28
CA LYS A 126 -11.68 3.86 7.03
C LYS A 126 -10.83 5.13 7.09
N LEU A 127 -10.91 5.89 8.18
CA LEU A 127 -10.10 7.09 8.40
C LEU A 127 -8.60 6.76 8.36
N ASP A 128 -8.19 5.68 9.04
CA ASP A 128 -6.81 5.21 9.04
C ASP A 128 -6.35 4.74 7.66
N PHE A 129 -7.24 4.09 6.93
CA PHE A 129 -6.99 3.65 5.57
C PHE A 129 -6.75 4.84 4.64
N ILE A 130 -7.64 5.84 4.66
CA ILE A 130 -7.52 7.07 3.87
C ILE A 130 -6.20 7.76 4.17
N LEU A 131 -5.90 8.02 5.45
CA LEU A 131 -4.65 8.66 5.87
C LEU A 131 -3.42 7.85 5.45
N TYR A 132 -3.48 6.53 5.54
CA TYR A 132 -2.38 5.69 5.08
C TYR A 132 -2.16 5.82 3.58
N GLN A 133 -3.22 5.82 2.76
CA GLN A 133 -3.11 5.92 1.31
C GLN A 133 -2.53 7.26 0.86
N ILE A 134 -3.06 8.37 1.38
CA ILE A 134 -2.58 9.72 1.01
C ILE A 134 -1.14 9.98 1.50
N ASN A 135 -0.65 9.28 2.53
CA ASN A 135 0.71 9.43 3.04
C ASN A 135 1.77 8.65 2.23
N ARG A 136 1.38 7.78 1.29
CA ARG A 136 2.31 6.81 0.68
C ARG A 136 3.46 7.45 -0.08
N ASP A 137 3.17 8.52 -0.81
CA ASP A 137 4.11 9.08 -1.79
C ASP A 137 4.67 10.45 -1.39
N PHE A 138 4.47 10.86 -0.12
CA PHE A 138 4.91 12.16 0.45
C PHE A 138 4.71 13.37 -0.50
N ASN A 139 3.70 13.30 -1.36
CA ASN A 139 3.45 14.32 -2.34
C ASN A 139 2.48 15.37 -1.80
N ASN A 140 2.58 16.58 -2.32
CA ASN A 140 1.78 17.72 -1.87
C ASN A 140 0.45 17.82 -2.64
N LEU A 141 -0.11 16.68 -3.04
CA LEU A 141 -1.28 16.59 -3.92
C LEU A 141 -2.56 16.40 -3.11
N TYR A 142 -3.67 16.87 -3.70
CA TYR A 142 -5.00 16.60 -3.19
C TYR A 142 -5.56 15.33 -3.82
N TYR A 143 -6.29 14.56 -3.01
CA TYR A 143 -6.97 13.35 -3.44
C TYR A 143 -8.42 13.37 -3.00
N SER A 144 -9.32 12.96 -3.90
CA SER A 144 -10.70 12.67 -3.54
C SER A 144 -10.75 11.44 -2.61
N ILE A 145 -11.34 11.61 -1.41
CA ILE A 145 -11.65 10.49 -0.52
C ILE A 145 -12.58 9.50 -1.20
N GLU A 146 -13.50 10.00 -2.01
CA GLU A 146 -14.45 9.18 -2.75
C GLU A 146 -13.71 8.22 -3.71
N ASP A 147 -12.81 8.76 -4.54
CA ASP A 147 -12.03 7.98 -5.49
C ASP A 147 -11.17 6.93 -4.73
N ILE A 148 -10.56 7.31 -3.60
CA ILE A 148 -9.78 6.39 -2.76
C ILE A 148 -10.64 5.21 -2.28
N LEU A 149 -11.85 5.47 -1.77
CA LEU A 149 -12.74 4.42 -1.25
C LEU A 149 -13.30 3.55 -2.39
N TYR A 150 -13.76 4.19 -3.46
CA TYR A 150 -14.35 3.57 -4.63
C TYR A 150 -13.39 2.56 -5.26
N PHE A 151 -12.19 2.98 -5.62
CA PHE A 151 -11.21 2.12 -6.29
C PHE A 151 -10.66 1.01 -5.38
N ASN A 152 -10.72 1.19 -4.07
CA ASN A 152 -10.37 0.15 -3.10
C ASN A 152 -11.53 -0.76 -2.70
N SER A 153 -12.69 -0.65 -3.38
CA SER A 153 -13.89 -1.44 -3.07
C SER A 153 -14.34 -1.31 -1.61
N ILE A 154 -14.20 -0.13 -1.04
CA ILE A 154 -14.67 0.19 0.31
C ILE A 154 -16.04 0.87 0.15
N PRO A 155 -17.12 0.25 0.62
CA PRO A 155 -18.44 0.86 0.52
C PRO A 155 -18.53 2.11 1.41
N TYR A 156 -19.29 3.10 0.96
CA TYR A 156 -19.61 4.32 1.70
C TYR A 156 -21.04 4.74 1.38
N ARG A 157 -21.65 5.51 2.30
CA ARG A 157 -22.95 6.19 2.07
C ARG A 157 -22.71 7.49 1.31
N ASP A 158 -23.74 8.03 0.67
CA ASP A 158 -23.66 9.18 -0.24
C ASP A 158 -22.80 10.34 0.32
N ASP A 159 -23.12 10.87 1.49
CA ASP A 159 -22.37 12.00 2.09
C ASP A 159 -21.18 11.59 2.98
N GLU A 160 -20.92 10.28 3.13
CA GLU A 160 -19.87 9.79 4.03
C GLU A 160 -18.45 10.27 3.65
N PRO A 161 -18.03 10.35 2.37
CA PRO A 161 -16.72 10.87 2.01
C PRO A 161 -16.49 12.31 2.50
N GLU A 162 -17.51 13.15 2.44
CA GLU A 162 -17.47 14.53 2.95
C GLU A 162 -17.41 14.56 4.48
N GLU A 163 -18.23 13.77 5.17
CA GLU A 163 -18.17 13.63 6.63
C GLU A 163 -16.76 13.19 7.10
N LEU A 164 -16.16 12.22 6.39
CA LEU A 164 -14.82 11.73 6.67
C LEU A 164 -13.77 12.83 6.44
N ALA A 165 -13.88 13.59 5.35
CA ALA A 165 -12.98 14.71 5.07
C ALA A 165 -13.07 15.78 6.16
N ASN A 166 -14.29 16.21 6.52
CA ASN A 166 -14.55 17.19 7.57
C ASN A 166 -13.99 16.72 8.92
N HIS A 167 -14.15 15.44 9.25
CA HIS A 167 -13.61 14.86 10.49
C HIS A 167 -12.08 14.85 10.52
N LEU A 168 -11.42 14.49 9.41
CA LEU A 168 -9.97 14.52 9.28
C LEU A 168 -9.42 15.96 9.35
N THR A 169 -10.11 16.93 8.71
CA THR A 169 -9.76 18.35 8.74
C THR A 169 -9.89 18.92 10.15
N LYS A 170 -10.98 18.60 10.86
CA LYS A 170 -11.19 19.02 12.25
C LYS A 170 -10.08 18.52 13.18
N LYS A 171 -9.55 17.32 12.92
CA LYS A 171 -8.38 16.75 13.62
C LYS A 171 -7.03 17.30 13.13
N LYS A 172 -7.04 18.21 12.15
CA LYS A 172 -5.87 18.79 11.48
C LYS A 172 -4.97 17.74 10.81
N TYR A 173 -5.49 16.56 10.49
CA TYR A 173 -4.72 15.50 9.81
C TYR A 173 -4.64 15.72 8.31
N VAL A 174 -5.62 16.41 7.74
CA VAL A 174 -5.65 16.80 6.35
C VAL A 174 -6.05 18.28 6.20
N SER A 175 -5.73 18.87 5.06
CA SER A 175 -6.30 20.12 4.59
C SER A 175 -7.25 19.82 3.43
N GLN A 176 -8.46 20.35 3.47
CA GLN A 176 -9.40 20.29 2.35
C GLN A 176 -9.04 21.34 1.29
N LYS A 177 -9.28 21.00 0.02
CA LYS A 177 -9.19 21.97 -1.08
C LYS A 177 -10.42 22.88 -1.01
N GLU A 178 -10.21 24.18 -1.20
CA GLU A 178 -11.30 25.17 -1.19
C GLU A 178 -12.34 24.82 -2.25
N PHE A 179 -13.63 24.82 -1.91
CA PHE A 179 -14.75 24.41 -2.77
C PHE A 179 -14.84 22.92 -3.12
N HIS A 180 -14.04 22.05 -2.49
CA HIS A 180 -14.09 20.60 -2.67
C HIS A 180 -14.14 19.86 -1.35
N ASN A 181 -15.33 19.51 -0.91
CA ASN A 181 -15.51 18.97 0.44
C ASN A 181 -14.87 17.58 0.62
N THR A 182 -14.65 16.82 -0.47
CA THR A 182 -14.07 15.47 -0.44
C THR A 182 -12.58 15.42 -0.81
N TRP A 183 -11.99 16.51 -1.31
CA TRP A 183 -10.59 16.53 -1.74
C TRP A 183 -9.68 16.95 -0.61
N VAL A 184 -8.78 16.06 -0.23
CA VAL A 184 -7.93 16.24 0.93
C VAL A 184 -6.47 16.04 0.60
N LYS A 185 -5.62 16.77 1.30
CA LYS A 185 -4.17 16.61 1.28
C LYS A 185 -3.67 16.39 2.69
N ILE A 186 -2.70 15.50 2.88
CA ILE A 186 -2.15 15.22 4.20
C ILE A 186 -1.39 16.42 4.77
N THR A 187 -1.55 16.68 6.07
CA THR A 187 -0.73 17.67 6.79
C THR A 187 0.45 16.98 7.48
N VAL A 188 1.41 17.77 7.95
CA VAL A 188 2.51 17.28 8.81
C VAL A 188 1.96 16.55 10.05
N THR A 189 0.87 17.06 10.65
CA THR A 189 0.23 16.42 11.80
C THR A 189 -0.36 15.06 11.46
N GLY A 190 -0.98 14.93 10.28
CA GLY A 190 -1.51 13.66 9.77
C GLY A 190 -0.40 12.64 9.48
N ALA A 191 0.68 13.07 8.84
CA ALA A 191 1.85 12.22 8.57
C ALA A 191 2.45 11.69 9.88
N ALA A 192 2.69 12.58 10.86
CA ALA A 192 3.21 12.20 12.18
C ALA A 192 2.27 11.25 12.95
N TYR A 193 0.94 11.36 12.74
CA TYR A 193 -0.01 10.40 13.29
C TYR A 193 0.20 8.99 12.70
N ILE A 194 0.33 8.88 11.37
CA ILE A 194 0.56 7.61 10.68
C ILE A 194 1.88 6.98 11.08
N GLU A 195 2.96 7.74 11.18
CA GLU A 195 4.27 7.26 11.62
C GLU A 195 4.21 6.65 13.03
N ARG A 196 3.61 7.38 13.98
CA ARG A 196 3.43 6.89 15.37
C ARG A 196 2.60 5.61 15.41
N LYS A 197 1.53 5.55 14.62
CA LYS A 197 0.64 4.38 14.59
C LYS A 197 1.34 3.16 13.98
N THR A 198 2.11 3.36 12.91
CA THR A 198 2.89 2.31 12.25
C THR A 198 3.96 1.75 13.19
N ARG A 199 4.74 2.63 13.83
CA ARG A 199 5.73 2.24 14.85
C ARG A 199 5.10 1.47 16.01
N THR A 200 3.94 1.90 16.48
CA THR A 200 3.21 1.20 17.54
C THR A 200 2.78 -0.20 17.11
N GLN A 201 2.29 -0.35 15.88
CA GLN A 201 1.90 -1.65 15.34
C GLN A 201 3.10 -2.59 15.15
N GLU A 202 4.25 -2.08 14.70
CA GLU A 202 5.49 -2.85 14.60
C GLU A 202 5.97 -3.36 15.96
N THR A 203 5.98 -2.50 16.97
CA THR A 203 6.33 -2.90 18.35
C THR A 203 5.37 -3.98 18.89
N LYS A 204 4.07 -3.84 18.63
CA LYS A 204 3.07 -4.86 19.01
C LYS A 204 3.28 -6.19 18.27
N ARG A 205 3.55 -6.15 16.96
CA ARG A 205 3.85 -7.36 16.18
C ARG A 205 5.10 -8.06 16.69
N LYS A 206 6.15 -7.29 17.02
CA LYS A 206 7.38 -7.82 17.61
C LYS A 206 7.12 -8.48 18.97
N SER A 207 6.30 -7.86 19.83
CA SER A 207 5.98 -8.45 21.13
C SER A 207 5.06 -9.68 21.05
N THR A 208 4.10 -9.72 20.13
CA THR A 208 3.29 -10.92 19.89
C THR A 208 4.13 -12.07 19.33
N SER A 209 5.01 -11.79 18.35
CA SER A 209 5.95 -12.79 17.83
C SER A 209 6.90 -13.32 18.91
N GLN A 210 7.31 -12.46 19.84
CA GLN A 210 8.14 -12.85 20.99
C GLN A 210 7.38 -13.81 21.91
N LYS A 211 6.15 -13.46 22.31
CA LYS A 211 5.32 -14.31 23.19
C LYS A 211 5.09 -15.70 22.59
N HIS A 212 4.89 -15.77 21.28
CA HIS A 212 4.67 -17.04 20.58
C HIS A 212 5.91 -17.94 20.60
N ILE A 213 7.11 -17.38 20.43
CA ILE A 213 8.36 -18.16 20.54
C ILE A 213 8.60 -18.60 21.99
N ASP A 214 8.35 -17.73 22.97
CA ASP A 214 8.48 -18.07 24.39
C ASP A 214 7.58 -19.27 24.75
N GLN A 215 6.32 -19.25 24.28
CA GLN A 215 5.36 -20.36 24.44
C GLN A 215 5.81 -21.65 23.76
N ARG A 216 6.30 -21.58 22.52
CA ARG A 216 6.81 -22.77 21.81
C ARG A 216 8.02 -23.38 22.53
N ILE A 217 8.89 -22.56 23.11
CA ILE A 217 10.01 -23.06 23.93
C ILE A 217 9.49 -23.76 25.18
N ASP A 218 8.48 -23.21 25.86
CA ASP A 218 7.84 -23.86 27.01
C ASP A 218 7.25 -25.24 26.65
N GLU A 219 6.53 -25.33 25.52
CA GLU A 219 5.99 -26.59 25.01
C GLU A 219 7.09 -27.63 24.72
N ILE A 220 8.21 -27.19 24.14
CA ILE A 220 9.36 -28.04 23.86
C ILE A 220 10.01 -28.54 25.16
N ILE A 221 10.20 -27.66 26.14
CA ILE A 221 10.76 -28.06 27.46
C ILE A 221 9.86 -29.13 28.10
N ILE A 222 8.53 -28.95 28.07
CA ILE A 222 7.58 -29.93 28.60
C ILE A 222 7.70 -31.27 27.85
N ARG A 223 7.82 -31.23 26.52
CA ARG A 223 7.95 -32.44 25.68
C ARG A 223 9.29 -33.16 25.90
N LEU A 224 10.39 -32.42 26.05
CA LEU A 224 11.70 -33.01 26.33
C LEU A 224 11.72 -33.70 27.70
N LYS A 225 11.10 -33.09 28.71
CA LYS A 225 10.90 -33.70 30.03
C LYS A 225 10.13 -35.01 29.94
N SER A 226 9.05 -35.06 29.15
CA SER A 226 8.23 -36.28 29.00
C SER A 226 8.93 -37.39 28.21
N LEU A 227 9.88 -37.04 27.34
CA LEU A 227 10.71 -37.99 26.59
C LEU A 227 11.93 -38.52 27.38
N GLY A 228 12.11 -38.08 28.64
CA GLY A 228 13.21 -38.52 29.50
C GLY A 228 14.50 -37.72 29.35
N HIS A 229 14.50 -36.63 28.58
CA HIS A 229 15.61 -35.67 28.57
C HIS A 229 15.49 -34.76 29.80
N GLY A 230 16.10 -35.18 30.90
CA GLY A 230 16.04 -34.50 32.21
C GLY A 230 17.29 -33.67 32.54
N GLN A 231 18.24 -33.56 31.62
CA GLN A 231 19.48 -32.82 31.86
C GLN A 231 19.19 -31.31 31.95
N GLU A 232 19.48 -30.72 33.11
CA GLU A 232 19.24 -29.29 33.41
C GLU A 232 19.86 -28.35 32.37
N ILE A 233 21.05 -28.71 31.87
CA ILE A 233 21.78 -27.98 30.82
C ILE A 233 20.92 -27.76 29.56
N ILE A 234 20.08 -28.73 29.16
CA ILE A 234 19.21 -28.59 27.99
C ILE A 234 18.17 -27.50 28.21
N PHE A 235 17.63 -27.39 29.42
CA PHE A 235 16.61 -26.41 29.76
C PHE A 235 17.21 -25.01 29.92
N GLU A 236 18.38 -24.89 30.55
CA GLU A 236 19.10 -23.62 30.65
C GLU A 236 19.39 -23.04 29.26
N GLU A 237 19.86 -23.88 28.32
CA GLU A 237 20.13 -23.50 26.94
C GLU A 237 18.85 -23.02 26.20
N LEU A 238 17.73 -23.70 26.42
CA LEU A 238 16.43 -23.33 25.85
C LEU A 238 15.83 -22.06 26.50
N GLU A 239 16.02 -21.87 27.81
CA GLU A 239 15.60 -20.65 28.50
C GLU A 239 16.45 -19.45 28.09
N GLU A 240 17.76 -19.63 27.91
CA GLU A 240 18.65 -18.60 27.38
C GLU A 240 18.16 -18.12 26.00
N LEU A 241 17.69 -19.03 25.14
CA LEU A 241 17.13 -18.70 23.84
C LEU A 241 15.91 -17.77 23.93
N LYS A 242 15.07 -17.86 24.97
CA LYS A 242 13.98 -16.90 25.21
C LYS A 242 14.53 -15.49 25.43
N SER A 243 15.58 -15.39 26.24
CA SER A 243 16.24 -14.12 26.56
C SER A 243 16.90 -13.49 25.33
N LEU A 244 17.49 -14.33 24.47
CA LEU A 244 18.17 -13.92 23.24
C LEU A 244 17.18 -13.49 22.15
N ASN A 245 16.02 -14.14 22.07
CA ASN A 245 14.97 -13.77 21.11
C ASN A 245 14.51 -12.30 21.30
N LYS A 246 14.53 -11.80 22.55
CA LYS A 246 14.19 -10.41 22.88
C LYS A 246 15.23 -9.41 22.35
N LYS A 247 16.49 -9.83 22.22
CA LYS A 247 17.65 -8.97 21.92
C LYS A 247 18.11 -9.05 20.47
N LEU A 248 17.78 -10.13 19.76
CA LEU A 248 18.36 -10.44 18.45
C LEU A 248 17.35 -10.32 17.30
N SER A 249 17.86 -10.18 16.08
CA SER A 249 17.06 -10.32 14.86
C SER A 249 16.68 -11.79 14.64
N LYS A 250 15.57 -12.07 13.93
CA LYS A 250 15.12 -13.45 13.64
C LYS A 250 16.22 -14.29 12.98
N LYS A 251 17.02 -13.69 12.09
CA LYS A 251 18.14 -14.36 11.41
C LYS A 251 19.24 -14.74 12.40
N ASN A 252 19.67 -13.79 13.24
CA ASN A 252 20.75 -14.03 14.20
C ASN A 252 20.31 -15.02 15.28
N TRP A 253 19.08 -14.88 15.77
CA TRP A 253 18.49 -15.82 16.73
C TRP A 253 18.43 -17.24 16.18
N ARG A 254 18.02 -17.40 14.91
CA ARG A 254 18.02 -18.72 14.23
C ARG A 254 19.42 -19.33 14.13
N GLN A 255 20.43 -18.53 13.80
CA GLN A 255 21.82 -19.02 13.74
C GLN A 255 22.31 -19.50 15.11
N ILE A 256 21.96 -18.77 16.18
CA ILE A 256 22.30 -19.19 17.55
C ILE A 256 21.54 -20.45 17.95
N LEU A 257 20.23 -20.53 17.65
CA LEU A 257 19.44 -21.74 17.89
C LEU A 257 20.07 -22.95 17.21
N GLN A 258 20.45 -22.81 15.92
CA GLN A 258 21.12 -23.87 15.18
C GLN A 258 22.45 -24.26 15.85
N GLY A 259 23.28 -23.29 16.23
CA GLY A 259 24.56 -23.55 16.90
C GLY A 259 24.39 -24.29 18.23
N LYS A 260 23.46 -23.83 19.08
CA LYS A 260 23.18 -24.45 20.39
C LYS A 260 22.63 -25.87 20.25
N LEU A 261 21.71 -26.11 19.32
CA LEU A 261 21.18 -27.45 19.08
C LEU A 261 22.23 -28.41 18.54
N VAL A 262 23.13 -27.94 17.65
CA VAL A 262 24.25 -28.75 17.16
C VAL A 262 25.22 -29.08 18.29
N ASP A 263 25.56 -28.11 19.14
CA ASP A 263 26.43 -28.32 20.30
C ASP A 263 25.81 -29.33 21.30
N MET A 264 24.51 -29.24 21.56
CA MET A 264 23.78 -30.25 22.36
C MET A 264 23.84 -31.65 21.74
N GLY A 265 23.80 -31.75 20.42
CA GLY A 265 23.97 -33.02 19.71
C GLY A 265 25.39 -33.58 19.79
N ILE A 266 26.41 -32.73 19.68
CA ILE A 266 27.82 -33.13 19.82
C ILE A 266 28.11 -33.63 21.25
N LYS A 267 27.49 -33.01 22.25
CA LYS A 267 27.57 -33.40 23.66
C LYS A 267 26.70 -34.63 24.01
N GLU A 268 26.03 -35.23 23.02
CA GLU A 268 25.12 -36.37 23.18
C GLU A 268 23.97 -36.11 24.17
N LEU A 269 23.59 -34.84 24.37
CA LEU A 269 22.47 -34.44 25.23
C LEU A 269 21.12 -34.67 24.54
N LEU A 270 21.09 -34.49 23.23
CA LEU A 270 19.93 -34.70 22.37
C LEU A 270 20.34 -35.51 21.14
N ASP A 271 19.48 -36.42 20.69
CA ASP A 271 19.69 -37.11 19.42
C ASP A 271 19.36 -36.19 18.22
N LYS A 272 19.78 -36.61 17.02
CA LYS A 272 19.59 -35.84 15.77
C LYS A 272 18.13 -35.63 15.41
N GLU A 273 17.25 -36.58 15.73
CA GLU A 273 15.82 -36.49 15.44
C GLU A 273 15.15 -35.45 16.33
N THR A 274 15.49 -35.47 17.63
CA THR A 274 15.03 -34.50 18.62
C THR A 274 15.53 -33.10 18.29
N ILE A 275 16.80 -32.94 17.90
CA ILE A 275 17.35 -31.66 17.42
C ILE A 275 16.57 -31.12 16.21
N GLY A 276 16.29 -31.98 15.23
CA GLY A 276 15.51 -31.64 14.05
C GLY A 276 14.10 -31.17 14.44
N SER A 277 13.43 -31.91 15.32
CA SER A 277 12.09 -31.59 15.80
C SER A 277 12.04 -30.26 16.56
N VAL A 278 13.03 -29.96 17.41
CA VAL A 278 13.10 -28.71 18.18
C VAL A 278 13.32 -27.52 17.24
N PHE A 279 14.23 -27.66 16.28
CA PHE A 279 14.50 -26.61 15.30
C PHE A 279 13.27 -26.32 14.43
N GLU A 280 12.61 -27.37 13.94
CA GLU A 280 11.42 -27.25 13.11
C GLU A 280 10.24 -26.65 13.89
N ALA A 281 10.01 -27.07 15.13
CA ALA A 281 8.98 -26.49 15.98
C ALA A 281 9.18 -24.99 16.24
N LEU A 282 10.42 -24.53 16.35
CA LEU A 282 10.74 -23.12 16.64
C LEU A 282 10.83 -22.22 15.41
N THR A 283 11.13 -22.78 14.24
CA THR A 283 11.40 -22.00 13.02
C THR A 283 10.43 -22.26 11.87
N ASP A 284 9.60 -23.29 11.98
CA ASP A 284 8.75 -23.82 10.91
C ASP A 284 9.56 -24.24 9.66
N GLU A 285 10.86 -24.55 9.83
CA GLU A 285 11.77 -24.96 8.77
C GLU A 285 12.55 -26.23 9.16
N LYS A 286 12.85 -27.07 8.17
CA LYS A 286 13.72 -28.24 8.39
C LYS A 286 15.17 -27.81 8.61
N LEU A 287 15.80 -28.38 9.63
CA LEU A 287 17.21 -28.19 9.89
C LEU A 287 18.04 -28.72 8.72
N ARG A 288 18.79 -27.83 8.07
CA ARG A 288 19.81 -28.21 7.09
C ARG A 288 21.14 -28.18 7.80
N LEU A 289 21.62 -29.35 8.22
CA LEU A 289 22.99 -29.52 8.68
C LEU A 289 23.91 -29.46 7.44
N PRO A 290 25.03 -28.71 7.50
CA PRO A 290 26.10 -28.85 6.51
C PRO A 290 26.73 -30.24 6.56
#